data_AF-A0A3C0FZL1-F1
#
_entry.id   AF-A0A3C0FZL1-F1
#
_cell.length_a   1.000
_cell.length_b   1.000
_cell.length_c   1.000
_cell.angle_alpha   90.00
_cell.angle_beta   90.00
_cell.angle_gamma   90.00
#
_symmetry.space_group_name_H-M   'P 1'
#
loop_
_entity.id
_entity.type
_entity.pdbx_description
1 polymer ?
#
loop_
_entity_poly.entity_id
_entity_poly.type
_entity_poly.pdbx_seq_one_letter_code
_entity_poly.pdbx_strand_id
1 'polypeptide(L)'
;MEKKKRISLGDSSDLSDLVKGYSKHWKWFVVSAIFFLMLGVIYLRYATPKYKAAAKIQILEDKSASSELSVFSDLDFLGKGQNNVEDELEILGSRSNLVEVVDNLDLNVVLVELGNVKNSEIYTEKPIKINFLASDSIVNNSKMEFYLEISNNTTFGFSLDRDEPSKIYSYGKNIPTEIGDIVITPNLP
;
A
#
# COMPACT_ATOMS: atom_id res chain seq x y z
N MET A 1 -0.16 44.32 59.85
CA MET A 1 1.20 43.81 59.61
C MET A 1 1.10 42.33 59.28
N GLU A 2 1.31 42.06 58.00
CA GLU A 2 1.10 40.80 57.30
C GLU A 2 2.20 39.79 57.65
N LYS A 3 1.85 38.59 58.13
CA LYS A 3 2.80 37.47 58.23
C LYS A 3 2.47 36.41 57.19
N LYS A 4 3.17 36.56 56.06
CA LYS A 4 3.31 35.67 54.92
C LYS A 4 3.48 34.20 55.36
N LYS A 5 2.49 33.36 55.08
CA LYS A 5 2.59 31.89 55.16
C LYS A 5 3.57 31.42 54.08
N ARG A 6 4.81 31.11 54.48
CA ARG A 6 5.78 30.50 53.56
C ARG A 6 5.32 29.07 53.26
N ILE A 7 5.03 28.81 51.99
CA ILE A 7 4.83 27.49 51.42
C ILE A 7 6.16 26.74 51.61
N SER A 8 6.21 25.79 52.54
CA SER A 8 7.36 24.90 52.69
C SER A 8 7.30 23.86 51.57
N LEU A 9 8.33 23.86 50.71
CA LEU A 9 8.60 22.83 49.72
C LEU A 9 8.84 21.49 50.45
N GLY A 10 7.79 20.71 50.64
CA GLY A 10 7.85 19.32 51.03
C GLY A 10 7.49 18.49 49.82
N ASP A 11 8.47 18.07 49.02
CA ASP A 11 8.21 17.29 47.80
C ASP A 11 9.21 16.16 47.54
N SER A 12 10.24 15.96 48.38
CA SER A 12 11.23 14.88 48.19
C SER A 12 10.98 13.63 49.04
N SER A 13 10.50 13.81 50.27
CA SER A 13 10.21 12.71 51.21
C SER A 13 9.00 11.88 50.77
N ASP A 14 7.93 12.57 50.34
CA ASP A 14 6.69 11.95 49.87
C ASP A 14 6.91 11.10 48.61
N LEU A 15 7.75 11.55 47.66
CA LEU A 15 8.09 10.77 46.48
C LEU A 15 8.82 9.46 46.85
N SER A 16 9.75 9.49 47.80
CA SER A 16 10.50 8.30 48.19
C SER A 16 9.60 7.26 48.89
N ASP A 17 8.66 7.72 49.71
CA ASP A 17 7.75 6.85 50.46
C ASP A 17 6.65 6.28 49.56
N LEU A 18 6.18 7.03 48.56
CA LEU A 18 5.33 6.52 47.49
C LEU A 18 6.04 5.41 46.71
N VAL A 19 7.29 5.64 46.25
CA VAL A 19 8.06 4.66 45.47
C VAL A 19 8.29 3.37 46.26
N LYS A 20 8.58 3.44 47.56
CA LYS A 20 8.71 2.25 48.43
C LYS A 20 7.40 1.45 48.53
N GLY A 21 6.25 2.13 48.60
CA GLY A 21 4.93 1.49 48.60
C GLY A 21 4.63 0.72 47.31
N TYR A 22 4.97 1.29 46.14
CA TYR A 22 4.82 0.64 44.84
C TYR A 22 5.83 -0.49 44.62
N SER A 23 7.06 -0.36 45.15
CA SER A 23 8.11 -1.39 45.06
C SER A 23 7.69 -2.72 45.71
N LYS A 24 6.81 -2.70 46.72
CA LYS A 24 6.24 -3.92 47.33
C LYS A 24 5.36 -4.73 46.36
N HIS A 25 4.77 -4.08 45.34
CA HIS A 25 3.89 -4.70 44.35
C HIS A 25 4.54 -4.85 42.97
N TRP A 26 5.88 -4.81 42.90
CA TRP A 26 6.64 -4.88 41.64
C TRP A 26 6.23 -6.04 40.72
N LYS A 27 5.79 -7.18 41.28
CA LYS A 27 5.28 -8.32 40.53
C LYS A 27 4.06 -7.97 39.66
N TRP A 28 3.11 -7.18 40.17
CA TRP A 28 1.94 -6.73 39.41
C TRP A 28 2.33 -5.77 38.28
N PHE A 29 3.34 -4.94 38.51
CA PHE A 29 3.90 -4.08 37.48
C PHE A 29 4.54 -4.90 36.36
N VAL A 30 5.31 -5.93 36.70
CA VAL A 30 5.91 -6.86 35.72
C VAL A 30 4.84 -7.62 34.94
N VAL A 31 3.80 -8.13 35.61
CA VAL A 31 2.68 -8.83 34.96
C VAL A 31 1.95 -7.91 34.00
N SER A 32 1.65 -6.68 34.42
CA SER A 32 1.06 -5.65 33.56
C SER A 32 1.94 -5.35 32.35
N ALA A 33 3.24 -5.16 32.55
CA ALA A 33 4.18 -4.90 31.47
C ALA A 33 4.21 -6.05 30.44
N ILE A 34 4.24 -7.31 30.90
CA ILE A 34 4.17 -8.49 30.03
C ILE A 34 2.83 -8.52 29.28
N PHE A 35 1.73 -8.22 29.96
CA PHE A 35 0.40 -8.19 29.34
C PHE A 35 0.29 -7.15 28.22
N PHE A 36 0.75 -5.92 28.45
CA PHE A 36 0.77 -4.87 27.42
C PHE A 36 1.73 -5.18 26.27
N LEU A 37 2.88 -5.80 26.54
CA LEU A 37 3.78 -6.29 25.50
C LEU A 37 3.11 -7.36 24.64
N MET A 38 2.41 -8.31 25.27
CA MET A 38 1.66 -9.35 24.56
C MET A 38 0.58 -8.75 23.66
N LEU A 39 -0.19 -7.78 24.18
CA LEU A 39 -1.17 -7.04 23.38
C LEU A 39 -0.52 -6.28 22.23
N GLY A 40 0.63 -5.64 22.46
CA GLY A 40 1.39 -4.94 21.43
C GLY A 40 1.86 -5.86 20.31
N VAL A 41 2.37 -7.05 20.65
CA VAL A 41 2.79 -8.07 19.68
C VAL A 41 1.60 -8.59 18.87
N ILE A 42 0.48 -8.87 19.55
CA ILE A 42 -0.78 -9.28 18.91
C ILE A 42 -1.23 -8.19 17.94
N TYR A 43 -1.30 -6.93 18.39
CA TYR A 43 -1.68 -5.80 17.56
C TYR A 43 -0.79 -5.68 16.32
N LEU A 44 0.53 -5.73 16.49
CA LEU A 44 1.47 -5.61 15.37
C LEU A 44 1.36 -6.77 14.39
N ARG A 45 1.03 -7.98 14.87
CA ARG A 45 0.81 -9.15 14.01
C ARG A 45 -0.46 -9.04 13.16
N TYR A 46 -1.49 -8.34 13.64
CA TYR A 46 -2.75 -8.17 12.90
C TYR A 46 -2.84 -6.85 12.13
N ALA A 47 -2.06 -5.83 12.50
CA ALA A 47 -2.04 -4.55 11.81
C ALA A 47 -1.72 -4.69 10.31
N THR A 48 -2.41 -3.93 9.46
CA THR A 48 -2.13 -3.85 8.03
C THR A 48 -0.85 -3.05 7.79
N PRO A 49 0.19 -3.62 7.15
CA PRO A 49 1.41 -2.87 6.85
C PRO A 49 1.07 -1.71 5.90
N LYS A 50 1.64 -0.53 6.17
CA LYS A 50 1.53 0.64 5.29
C LYS A 50 2.87 0.84 4.60
N TYR A 51 2.87 0.79 3.28
CA TYR A 51 4.07 0.96 2.46
C TYR A 51 4.16 2.40 1.94
N LYS A 52 5.37 2.95 1.88
CA LYS A 52 5.65 4.25 1.24
C LYS A 52 6.71 4.04 0.17
N ALA A 53 6.37 4.36 -1.07
CA ALA A 53 7.30 4.44 -2.18
C ALA A 53 7.72 5.90 -2.40
N ALA A 54 9.01 6.13 -2.67
CA ALA A 54 9.54 7.43 -3.03
C ALA A 54 10.60 7.25 -4.12
N ALA A 55 10.53 8.08 -5.16
CA ALA A 55 11.50 8.10 -6.25
C ALA A 55 12.13 9.49 -6.34
N LYS A 56 13.40 9.55 -6.73
CA LYS A 56 14.10 10.80 -7.04
C LYS A 56 14.56 10.72 -8.49
N ILE A 57 14.11 11.66 -9.30
CA ILE A 57 14.42 11.74 -10.73
C ILE A 57 15.38 12.92 -10.93
N GLN A 58 16.41 12.71 -11.73
CA GLN A 58 17.37 13.75 -12.11
C GLN A 58 17.21 14.04 -13.60
N ILE A 59 16.96 15.31 -13.93
CA ILE A 59 16.89 15.78 -15.31
C ILE A 59 18.32 16.08 -15.77
N LEU A 60 18.72 15.51 -16.90
CA LEU A 60 19.99 15.78 -17.54
C LEU A 60 19.75 16.74 -18.70
N GLU A 61 20.39 17.91 -18.68
CA GLU A 61 20.39 18.82 -19.82
C GLU A 61 21.43 18.35 -20.84
N ASP A 62 20.99 18.03 -22.06
CA ASP A 62 21.89 17.72 -23.17
C ASP A 62 22.61 19.00 -23.61
N LYS A 63 23.87 19.17 -23.17
CA LYS A 63 24.78 20.24 -23.63
C LYS A 63 25.38 19.92 -25.00
N SER A 64 24.55 19.55 -25.98
CA SER A 64 24.97 19.21 -27.34
C SER A 64 24.62 20.31 -28.37
N ALA A 65 24.68 21.58 -27.96
CA ALA A 65 24.61 22.71 -28.89
C ALA A 65 26.02 23.21 -29.23
N SER A 66 26.36 23.13 -30.53
CA SER A 66 27.55 23.70 -31.17
C SER A 66 28.00 25.05 -30.57
N SER A 67 29.30 25.18 -30.31
CA SER A 67 29.99 26.26 -29.58
C SER A 67 29.75 27.71 -30.04
N GLU A 68 29.00 27.94 -31.13
CA GLU A 68 28.62 29.26 -31.62
C GLU A 68 27.23 29.70 -31.10
N LEU A 69 26.37 28.76 -30.70
CA LEU A 69 25.04 29.05 -30.12
C LEU A 69 25.08 29.26 -28.60
N SER A 70 26.17 28.87 -27.94
CA SER A 70 26.35 28.99 -26.49
C SER A 70 26.43 30.45 -25.99
N VAL A 71 26.84 31.38 -26.86
CA VAL A 71 26.84 32.81 -26.54
C VAL A 71 25.42 33.38 -26.52
N PHE A 72 24.49 32.78 -27.27
CA PHE A 72 23.06 33.13 -27.24
C PHE A 72 22.30 32.40 -26.12
N SER A 73 22.80 31.25 -25.63
CA SER A 73 22.18 30.55 -24.50
C SER A 73 22.33 31.30 -23.18
N ASP A 74 23.37 32.12 -22.99
CA ASP A 74 23.51 32.98 -21.81
C ASP A 74 22.42 34.07 -21.73
N LEU A 75 21.83 34.44 -22.87
CA LEU A 75 20.66 35.34 -22.95
C LEU A 75 19.33 34.59 -22.77
N ASP A 76 19.28 33.29 -23.11
CA ASP A 76 18.09 32.41 -23.01
C ASP A 76 17.99 31.69 -21.63
N PHE A 77 19.09 31.65 -20.87
CA PHE A 77 19.21 31.02 -19.56
C PHE A 77 18.30 31.65 -18.49
N LEU A 78 17.92 32.93 -18.64
CA LEU A 78 17.06 33.62 -17.69
C LEU A 78 15.57 33.22 -17.78
N GLY A 79 15.15 32.38 -18.74
CA GLY A 79 13.71 32.13 -18.97
C GLY A 79 13.26 30.70 -19.28
N LYS A 80 14.13 29.77 -19.70
CA LYS A 80 13.69 28.42 -20.14
C LYS A 80 13.97 27.26 -19.20
N GLY A 81 14.98 27.33 -18.35
CA GLY A 81 15.39 26.19 -17.51
C GLY A 81 14.31 25.76 -16.51
N GLN A 82 13.49 26.69 -16.03
CA GLN A 82 12.40 26.39 -15.09
C GLN A 82 11.19 25.76 -15.78
N ASN A 83 10.79 26.29 -16.95
CA ASN A 83 9.63 25.79 -17.69
C ASN A 83 9.83 24.34 -18.14
N ASN A 84 11.04 23.97 -18.61
CA ASN A 84 11.31 22.60 -19.05
C ASN A 84 11.16 21.57 -17.91
N VAL A 85 11.51 21.93 -16.67
CA VAL A 85 11.38 21.03 -15.51
C VAL A 85 9.91 20.88 -15.10
N GLU A 86 9.16 21.99 -15.12
CA GLU A 86 7.73 22.01 -14.83
C GLU A 86 6.93 21.22 -15.88
N ASP A 87 7.27 21.37 -17.16
CA ASP A 87 6.68 20.63 -18.27
C ASP A 87 6.93 19.12 -18.16
N GLU A 88 8.17 18.70 -17.86
CA GLU A 88 8.49 17.28 -17.65
C GLU A 88 7.77 16.70 -16.43
N LEU A 89 7.66 17.48 -15.35
CA LEU A 89 6.89 17.07 -14.17
C LEU A 89 5.40 16.89 -14.51
N GLU A 90 4.84 17.78 -15.34
CA GLU A 90 3.46 17.68 -15.83
C GLU A 90 3.26 16.45 -16.73
N ILE A 91 4.20 16.16 -17.63
CA ILE A 91 4.15 14.97 -18.48
C ILE A 91 4.22 13.69 -17.64
N LEU A 92 5.11 13.64 -16.65
CA LEU A 92 5.20 12.50 -15.71
C LEU A 92 3.92 12.33 -14.89
N GLY A 93 3.29 13.43 -14.47
CA GLY A 93 2.03 13.44 -13.74
C GLY A 93 0.78 13.32 -14.62
N SER A 94 0.94 13.22 -15.93
CA SER A 94 -0.18 13.27 -16.87
C SER A 94 -1.07 12.04 -16.77
N ARG A 95 -2.37 12.22 -17.03
CA ARG A 95 -3.34 11.12 -17.01
C ARG A 95 -2.96 9.99 -17.96
N SER A 96 -2.44 10.31 -19.14
CA SER A 96 -2.01 9.30 -20.13
C SER A 96 -0.87 8.44 -19.59
N ASN A 97 0.14 9.05 -18.95
CA ASN A 97 1.26 8.31 -18.39
C ASN A 97 0.78 7.40 -17.24
N LEU A 98 -0.05 7.93 -16.34
CA LEU A 98 -0.59 7.15 -15.22
C LEU A 98 -1.47 5.97 -15.69
N VAL A 99 -2.26 6.15 -16.75
CA VAL A 99 -3.05 5.06 -17.35
C VAL A 99 -2.12 3.96 -17.89
N GLU A 100 -1.07 4.33 -18.63
CA GLU A 100 -0.10 3.38 -19.14
C GLU A 100 0.62 2.63 -18.00
N VAL A 101 0.93 3.29 -16.89
CA VAL A 101 1.51 2.64 -15.70
C VAL A 101 0.54 1.64 -15.08
N VAL A 102 -0.73 2.00 -14.95
CA VAL A 102 -1.79 1.12 -14.42
C VAL A 102 -1.95 -0.12 -15.30
N ASP A 103 -1.96 0.06 -16.63
CA ASP A 103 -2.13 -1.02 -17.61
C ASP A 103 -0.90 -1.94 -17.64
N ASN A 104 0.32 -1.40 -17.58
CA ASN A 104 1.54 -2.21 -17.58
C ASN A 104 1.75 -3.02 -16.29
N LEU A 105 1.23 -2.54 -15.16
CA LEU A 105 1.37 -3.20 -13.86
C LEU A 105 0.14 -4.02 -13.44
N ASP A 106 -0.91 -4.06 -14.28
CA ASP A 106 -2.20 -4.70 -13.99
C ASP A 106 -2.78 -4.25 -12.64
N LEU A 107 -2.71 -2.94 -12.32
CA LEU A 107 -3.15 -2.37 -11.02
C LEU A 107 -4.67 -2.31 -10.86
N ASN A 108 -5.42 -2.57 -11.93
CA ASN A 108 -6.87 -2.71 -11.92
C ASN A 108 -7.36 -4.01 -11.28
N VAL A 109 -6.47 -5.01 -11.10
CA VAL A 109 -6.81 -6.33 -10.53
C VAL A 109 -6.18 -6.48 -9.15
N VAL A 110 -7.03 -6.60 -8.13
CA VAL A 110 -6.61 -6.87 -6.74
C VAL A 110 -6.89 -8.33 -6.41
N LEU A 111 -5.83 -9.06 -6.07
CA LEU A 111 -5.94 -10.46 -5.63
C LEU A 111 -5.80 -10.55 -4.12
N VAL A 112 -6.78 -11.17 -3.45
CA VAL A 112 -6.79 -11.30 -2.00
C VAL A 112 -6.89 -12.77 -1.61
N GLU A 113 -5.92 -13.23 -0.84
CA GLU A 113 -5.99 -14.52 -0.16
C GLU A 113 -6.89 -14.40 1.06
N LEU A 114 -7.96 -15.20 1.08
CA LEU A 114 -8.88 -15.26 2.21
C LEU A 114 -8.31 -16.17 3.29
N GLY A 115 -7.82 -15.56 4.37
CA GLY A 115 -7.38 -16.28 5.56
C GLY A 115 -8.50 -16.43 6.60
N ASN A 116 -8.34 -17.38 7.51
CA ASN A 116 -9.30 -17.59 8.61
C ASN A 116 -9.38 -16.42 9.61
N VAL A 117 -8.29 -15.64 9.72
CA VAL A 117 -8.17 -14.57 10.73
C VAL A 117 -7.95 -13.21 10.09
N LYS A 118 -7.22 -13.14 8.97
CA LYS A 118 -6.95 -11.91 8.23
C LYS A 118 -6.75 -12.26 6.76
N ASN A 119 -7.29 -11.40 5.91
CA ASN A 119 -7.08 -11.49 4.47
C ASN A 119 -5.75 -10.81 4.11
N SER A 120 -5.00 -11.41 3.18
CA SER A 120 -3.73 -10.87 2.70
C SER A 120 -3.84 -10.58 1.21
N GLU A 121 -3.51 -9.35 0.81
CA GLU A 121 -3.41 -9.01 -0.60
C GLU A 121 -2.15 -9.65 -1.20
N ILE A 122 -2.29 -10.31 -2.35
CA ILE A 122 -1.19 -10.93 -3.09
C ILE A 122 -0.84 -10.02 -4.26
N TYR A 123 0.32 -9.37 -4.19
CA TYR A 123 0.83 -8.53 -5.26
C TYR A 123 2.06 -9.11 -5.97
N THR A 124 3.04 -9.63 -5.24
CA THR A 124 4.34 -10.07 -5.80
C THR A 124 4.28 -11.40 -6.55
N GLU A 125 3.77 -12.45 -5.91
CA GLU A 125 3.68 -13.80 -6.50
C GLU A 125 2.21 -14.14 -6.76
N LYS A 126 1.63 -13.54 -7.81
CA LYS A 126 0.24 -13.81 -8.21
C LYS A 126 0.16 -15.24 -8.78
N PRO A 127 -0.54 -16.21 -8.15
CA PRO A 127 -0.61 -17.60 -8.63
C PRO A 127 -1.49 -17.78 -9.88
N ILE A 128 -2.25 -16.74 -10.24
CA ILE A 128 -3.17 -16.73 -11.37
C ILE A 128 -3.09 -15.39 -12.09
N LYS A 129 -3.39 -15.42 -13.38
CA LYS A 129 -3.57 -14.22 -14.20
C LYS A 129 -5.01 -14.19 -14.72
N ILE A 130 -5.65 -13.04 -14.60
CA ILE A 130 -6.99 -12.77 -15.10
C ILE A 130 -6.84 -11.97 -16.39
N ASN A 131 -7.45 -12.44 -17.47
CA ASN A 131 -7.47 -11.75 -18.75
C ASN A 131 -8.94 -11.44 -19.10
N PHE A 132 -9.20 -10.19 -19.47
CA PHE A 132 -10.54 -9.74 -19.86
C PHE A 132 -10.68 -9.81 -21.38
N LEU A 133 -11.82 -10.32 -21.87
CA LEU A 133 -12.16 -10.31 -23.30
C LEU A 133 -13.12 -9.17 -23.67
N ALA A 134 -13.64 -8.45 -22.67
CA ALA A 134 -14.43 -7.25 -22.87
C ALA A 134 -13.55 -6.05 -23.25
N SER A 135 -14.19 -5.00 -23.79
CA SER A 135 -13.49 -3.75 -24.08
C SER A 135 -13.03 -3.05 -22.80
N ASP A 136 -11.87 -2.40 -22.87
CA ASP A 136 -11.26 -1.69 -21.74
C ASP A 136 -12.20 -0.64 -21.15
N SER A 137 -13.07 -0.04 -21.97
CA SER A 137 -14.07 0.93 -21.51
C SER A 137 -15.09 0.32 -20.54
N ILE A 138 -15.47 -0.95 -20.71
CA ILE A 138 -16.37 -1.64 -19.80
C ILE A 138 -15.61 -2.06 -18.55
N VAL A 139 -14.45 -2.70 -18.72
CA VAL A 139 -13.63 -3.21 -17.61
C VAL A 139 -13.21 -2.08 -16.67
N ASN A 140 -12.73 -0.96 -17.19
CA ASN A 140 -12.22 0.16 -16.39
C ASN A 140 -13.32 1.01 -15.73
N ASN A 141 -14.58 0.87 -16.14
CA ASN A 141 -15.72 1.58 -15.53
C ASN A 141 -16.64 0.67 -14.70
N SER A 142 -16.27 -0.60 -14.55
CA SER A 142 -17.06 -1.57 -13.80
C SER A 142 -16.31 -2.06 -12.57
N LYS A 143 -17.05 -2.48 -11.55
CA LYS A 143 -16.48 -3.14 -10.38
C LYS A 143 -17.14 -4.50 -10.22
N MET A 144 -16.32 -5.53 -10.10
CA MET A 144 -16.75 -6.90 -9.85
C MET A 144 -15.86 -7.52 -8.78
N GLU A 145 -16.49 -8.26 -7.88
CA GLU A 145 -15.82 -9.09 -6.88
C GLU A 145 -16.29 -10.53 -7.11
N PHE A 146 -15.36 -11.47 -7.06
CA PHE A 146 -15.64 -12.89 -7.21
C PHE A 146 -14.61 -13.71 -6.43
N TYR A 147 -14.94 -14.96 -6.17
CA TYR A 147 -14.16 -15.87 -5.35
C TYR A 147 -13.66 -17.03 -6.21
N LEU A 148 -12.41 -17.42 -5.94
CA LEU A 148 -11.75 -18.53 -6.61
C LEU A 148 -11.29 -19.55 -5.58
N GLU A 149 -11.58 -20.81 -5.85
CA GLU A 149 -11.11 -21.95 -5.07
C GLU A 149 -10.18 -22.78 -5.94
N ILE A 150 -8.88 -22.70 -5.70
CA ILE A 150 -7.89 -23.45 -6.48
C ILE A 150 -7.92 -24.90 -6.00
N SER A 151 -8.58 -25.78 -6.77
CA SER A 151 -8.66 -27.20 -6.44
C SER A 151 -7.45 -27.98 -6.94
N ASN A 152 -7.07 -27.79 -8.21
CA ASN A 152 -6.00 -28.56 -8.89
C ASN A 152 -5.26 -27.69 -9.93
N ASN A 153 -4.22 -28.26 -10.57
CA ASN A 153 -3.47 -27.59 -11.65
C ASN A 153 -4.26 -27.38 -12.96
N THR A 154 -5.43 -27.99 -13.12
CA THR A 154 -6.27 -27.91 -14.32
C THR A 154 -7.60 -27.22 -14.10
N THR A 155 -8.08 -27.17 -12.85
CA THR A 155 -9.44 -26.73 -12.52
C THR A 155 -9.47 -25.87 -11.26
N PHE A 156 -10.46 -24.99 -11.22
CA PHE A 156 -10.75 -24.11 -10.10
C PHE A 156 -12.26 -23.96 -9.93
N GLY A 157 -12.70 -23.71 -8.70
CA GLY A 157 -14.04 -23.28 -8.38
C GLY A 157 -14.18 -21.76 -8.55
N PHE A 158 -15.29 -21.32 -9.14
CA PHE A 158 -15.65 -19.92 -9.31
C PHE A 158 -17.02 -19.66 -8.66
N SER A 159 -17.12 -18.62 -7.84
CA SER A 159 -18.40 -18.15 -7.29
C SER A 159 -18.44 -16.63 -7.22
N LEU A 160 -19.64 -16.06 -7.31
CA LEU A 160 -19.85 -14.61 -7.14
C LEU A 160 -20.00 -14.23 -5.66
N ASP A 161 -20.52 -15.16 -4.86
CA ASP A 161 -20.61 -15.02 -3.42
C ASP A 161 -19.72 -16.05 -2.72
N ARG A 162 -19.28 -15.72 -1.52
CA ARG A 162 -18.47 -16.60 -0.66
C ARG A 162 -19.26 -17.83 -0.20
N ASP A 163 -20.56 -17.67 0.02
CA ASP A 163 -21.41 -18.72 0.60
C ASP A 163 -22.14 -19.57 -0.46
N GLU A 164 -21.97 -19.24 -1.75
CA GLU A 164 -22.53 -20.02 -2.86
C GLU A 164 -21.61 -21.18 -3.26
N PRO A 165 -22.18 -22.32 -3.70
CA PRO A 165 -21.39 -23.44 -4.20
C PRO A 165 -20.60 -23.01 -5.44
N SER A 166 -19.29 -23.29 -5.43
CA SER A 166 -18.39 -22.93 -6.51
C SER A 166 -18.69 -23.76 -7.77
N LYS A 167 -18.77 -23.08 -8.92
CA LYS A 167 -18.87 -23.71 -10.24
C LYS A 167 -17.48 -24.06 -10.72
N ILE A 168 -17.25 -25.33 -11.07
CA ILE A 168 -15.93 -25.80 -11.50
C ILE A 168 -15.69 -25.41 -12.96
N TYR A 169 -14.60 -24.68 -13.21
CA TYR A 169 -14.09 -24.36 -14.54
C TYR A 169 -12.67 -24.89 -14.73
N SER A 170 -12.31 -25.13 -15.99
CA SER A 170 -10.92 -25.40 -16.37
C SER A 170 -10.20 -24.11 -16.71
N TYR A 171 -8.90 -24.03 -16.44
CA TYR A 171 -8.07 -22.90 -16.86
C TYR A 171 -8.13 -22.68 -18.37
N GLY A 172 -8.08 -21.42 -18.79
CA GLY A 172 -8.14 -21.02 -20.20
C GLY A 172 -9.54 -21.08 -20.83
N LYS A 173 -10.59 -21.43 -20.08
CA LYS A 173 -11.97 -21.34 -20.55
C LYS A 173 -12.57 -19.97 -20.25
N ASN A 174 -13.42 -19.52 -21.16
CA ASN A 174 -14.22 -18.30 -20.98
C ASN A 174 -15.25 -18.51 -19.88
N ILE A 175 -15.31 -17.55 -18.96
CA ILE A 175 -16.35 -17.45 -17.93
C ILE A 175 -17.17 -16.20 -18.26
N PRO A 176 -18.47 -16.34 -18.58
CA PRO A 176 -19.32 -15.20 -18.82
C PRO A 176 -19.59 -14.48 -17.50
N THR A 177 -19.34 -13.18 -17.45
CA THR A 177 -19.62 -12.32 -16.29
C THR A 177 -20.35 -11.06 -16.72
N GLU A 178 -20.89 -10.30 -15.75
CA GLU A 178 -21.60 -9.04 -16.02
C GLU A 178 -20.73 -7.96 -16.69
N ILE A 179 -19.40 -8.04 -16.51
CA ILE A 179 -18.43 -7.13 -17.12
C ILE A 179 -17.87 -7.68 -18.45
N GLY A 180 -18.44 -8.79 -18.93
CA GLY A 180 -18.02 -9.53 -20.11
C GLY A 180 -17.22 -10.79 -19.79
N ASP A 181 -16.77 -11.49 -20.83
CA ASP A 181 -16.08 -12.76 -20.65
C ASP A 181 -14.69 -12.55 -20.02
N ILE A 182 -14.38 -13.35 -19.00
CA ILE A 182 -13.05 -13.41 -18.39
C ILE A 182 -12.41 -14.78 -18.64
N VAL A 183 -11.08 -14.79 -18.74
CA VAL A 183 -10.29 -16.02 -18.88
C VAL A 183 -9.24 -16.04 -17.78
N ILE A 184 -9.25 -17.10 -16.98
CA ILE A 184 -8.30 -17.29 -15.89
C ILE A 184 -7.26 -18.31 -16.33
N THR A 185 -5.99 -17.94 -16.21
CA THR A 185 -4.83 -18.79 -16.52
C THR A 185 -3.94 -18.95 -15.30
N PRO A 186 -3.35 -20.13 -15.07
CA PRO A 186 -2.42 -20.32 -13.97
C PRO A 186 -1.15 -19.53 -14.27
N ASN A 187 -0.64 -18.85 -13.25
CA ASN A 187 0.67 -18.21 -13.28
C ASN A 187 1.57 -19.03 -12.36
N LEU A 188 1.98 -20.21 -12.86
CA LEU A 188 2.91 -21.08 -12.17
C LEU A 188 4.30 -20.41 -12.21
N PRO A 189 5.02 -20.30 -11.07
CA PRO A 189 6.39 -19.80 -11.05
C PRO A 189 7.36 -20.69 -11.83
#